data_AF-A0A1I3GJP7-F1
#
_entry.id   AF-A0A1I3GJP7-F1
#
_cell.length_a   1.000
_cell.length_b   1.000
_cell.length_c   1.000
_cell.angle_alpha   90.00
_cell.angle_beta   90.00
_cell.angle_gamma   90.00
#
_symmetry.space_group_name_H-M   'P 1'
#
loop_
_entity.id
_entity.type
_entity.pdbx_description
1 polymer ?
#
loop_
_entity_poly.entity_id
_entity_poly.type
_entity_poly.pdbx_seq_one_letter_code
_entity_poly.pdbx_strand_id
1 'polypeptide(L)' 'MRDLLFALGAILAVEGLLLATSPHRLEQLLELMRDWGPERLRYAGLACATAGVALLLLVR' A
#
# COMPACT_ATOMS: atom_id res chain seq x y z
N MET A 1 18.95 5.95 9.69
CA MET A 1 18.87 4.47 9.74
C MET A 1 17.74 3.97 10.63
N ARG A 2 17.61 4.45 11.87
CA ARG A 2 16.52 4.04 12.79
C ARG A 2 15.10 4.26 12.22
N ASP A 3 14.86 5.43 11.61
CA ASP A 3 13.53 5.75 11.06
C ASP A 3 13.18 4.90 9.83
N LEU A 4 14.18 4.51 9.04
CA LEU A 4 14.00 3.57 7.93
C LEU A 4 13.60 2.19 8.44
N LEU A 5 14.30 1.67 9.45
CA LEU A 5 13.97 0.39 10.07
C LEU A 5 12.57 0.41 10.71
N PHE A 6 12.19 1.52 11.33
CA PHE A 6 10.84 1.68 11.87
C PHE A 6 9.78 1.67 10.77
N ALA A 7 9.95 2.45 9.70
CA ALA A 7 9.01 2.47 8.59
C ALA A 7 8.86 1.09 7.92
N LEU A 8 9.98 0.39 7.74
CA LEU A 8 10.00 -0.95 7.17
C LEU A 8 9.29 -1.96 8.09
N GLY A 9 9.59 -1.93 9.39
CA GLY A 9 8.94 -2.77 10.39
C GLY A 9 7.44 -2.51 10.49
N ALA A 10 7.02 -1.24 10.44
CA ALA A 10 5.60 -0.86 10.45
C ALA A 10 4.86 -1.37 9.19
N ILE A 11 5.44 -1.20 8.01
CA ILE A 11 4.88 -1.74 6.75
C ILE A 11 4.74 -3.26 6.84
N LEU A 12 5.79 -3.98 7.25
CA LEU A 12 5.74 -5.44 7.37
C LEU A 12 4.69 -5.90 8.39
N ALA A 13 4.57 -5.22 9.52
CA ALA A 13 3.58 -5.55 10.54
C ALA A 13 2.15 -5.35 10.02
N VAL A 14 1.87 -4.24 9.36
CA VAL A 14 0.53 -3.93 8.80
C VAL A 14 0.17 -4.89 7.67
N GLU A 15 1.08 -5.10 6.71
CA GLU A 15 0.87 -6.05 5.60
C GLU A 15 0.70 -7.49 6.12
N GLY A 16 1.54 -7.92 7.07
CA GLY A 16 1.45 -9.24 7.68
C GLY A 16 0.14 -9.45 8.44
N LEU A 17 -0.34 -8.45 9.17
CA LEU A 17 -1.64 -8.50 9.84
C LEU A 17 -2.80 -8.55 8.84
N LEU A 18 -2.73 -7.77 7.75
CA LEU A 18 -3.74 -7.80 6.70
C LEU A 18 -3.85 -9.21 6.08
N LEU A 19 -2.69 -9.80 5.75
CA LEU A 19 -2.60 -11.16 5.21
C LEU A 19 -3.13 -12.20 6.20
N ALA A 20 -2.78 -12.08 7.49
CA ALA A 20 -3.20 -13.03 8.52
C ALA A 20 -4.71 -12.94 8.83
N THR A 21 -5.28 -11.74 8.83
CA THR A 21 -6.67 -11.51 9.25
C THR A 21 -7.66 -11.56 8.09
N SER A 22 -7.22 -11.32 6.86
CA SER A 22 -8.10 -11.16 5.70
C SER A 22 -7.42 -11.56 4.38
N PRO A 23 -6.98 -12.83 4.23
CA PRO A 23 -6.29 -13.28 3.01
C PRO A 23 -7.14 -13.13 1.75
N HIS A 24 -8.45 -13.40 1.82
CA HIS A 24 -9.38 -13.26 0.70
C HIS A 24 -9.50 -11.83 0.17
N ARG A 25 -9.25 -10.80 0.98
CA ARG A 25 -9.28 -9.40 0.50
C ARG A 25 -8.14 -9.11 -0.46
N LEU A 26 -6.98 -9.76 -0.25
CA LEU A 26 -5.84 -9.59 -1.14
C LEU A 26 -6.15 -10.18 -2.53
N GLU A 27 -6.78 -11.36 -2.57
CA GLU A 27 -7.21 -11.99 -3.82
C GLU A 27 -8.21 -11.11 -4.58
N GLN A 28 -9.23 -10.59 -3.90
CA GLN A 28 -10.20 -9.66 -4.49
C GLN A 28 -9.54 -8.39 -5.03
N LEU A 29 -8.56 -7.84 -4.30
CA LEU A 29 -7.81 -6.67 -4.75
C LEU A 29 -7.00 -6.99 -6.01
N LEU A 30 -6.34 -8.15 -6.05
CA LEU A 30 -5.57 -8.60 -7.21
C LEU A 30 -6.47 -8.84 -8.44
N GLU A 31 -7.68 -9.35 -8.24
CA GLU A 31 -8.68 -9.48 -9.32
C GLU A 31 -9.10 -8.11 -9.86
N LEU A 32 -9.44 -7.17 -8.97
CA LEU A 32 -9.75 -5.79 -9.36
C LEU A 32 -8.60 -5.12 -10.12
N MET A 33 -7.37 -5.32 -9.64
CA MET A 33 -6.17 -4.81 -10.29
C MET A 33 -5.98 -5.42 -11.69
N ARG A 34 -6.25 -6.72 -11.85
CA ARG A 34 -6.17 -7.41 -13.13
C ARG A 34 -7.16 -6.85 -14.15
N ASP A 35 -8.37 -6.52 -13.71
CA ASP A 35 -9.42 -5.98 -14.58
C ASP A 35 -9.19 -4.53 -15.00
N TRP A 36 -8.40 -3.76 -14.24
CA TRP A 36 -8.15 -2.35 -14.51
C TRP A 36 -7.14 -2.08 -15.62
N GLY A 37 -6.32 -3.07 -15.98
CA GLY A 37 -5.28 -2.93 -16.99
C GLY A 37 -4.12 -2.02 -16.54
N PRO A 38 -3.01 -1.98 -17.30
CA PRO A 38 -1.75 -1.39 -16.85
C PRO A 38 -1.81 0.13 -16.70
N GLU A 39 -2.61 0.83 -17.51
CA GLU A 39 -2.69 2.30 -17.47
C GLU A 39 -3.40 2.80 -16.22
N ARG A 40 -4.57 2.23 -15.87
CA ARG A 40 -5.31 2.61 -14.67
C ARG A 40 -4.54 2.26 -13.40
N LEU A 41 -3.85 1.12 -13.40
CA LEU A 41 -2.95 0.73 -12.31
C LEU A 41 -1.83 1.76 -12.09
N ARG A 42 -1.24 2.29 -13.16
CA ARG A 42 -0.22 3.35 -13.05
C ARG A 42 -0.78 4.61 -12.40
N TYR A 43 -1.95 5.07 -12.83
CA TYR A 43 -2.57 6.26 -12.23
C TYR A 43 -2.99 6.03 -10.78
N ALA A 44 -3.55 4.87 -10.45
CA ALA A 44 -3.88 4.51 -9.07
C ALA A 44 -2.63 4.46 -8.18
N GLY A 45 -1.55 3.83 -8.64
CA GLY A 45 -0.28 3.80 -7.93
C GLY A 45 0.32 5.20 -7.72
N LEU A 46 0.26 6.05 -8.76
CA LEU A 46 0.72 7.44 -8.66
C LEU A 46 -0.10 8.22 -7.63
N ALA A 47 -1.43 8.08 -7.65
CA ALA A 47 -2.32 8.73 -6.70
C ALA A 47 -2.04 8.29 -5.26
N CYS A 48 -1.85 6.99 -5.02
CA CYS A 48 -1.49 6.46 -3.71
C CYS A 48 -0.12 7.00 -3.23
N ALA A 49 0.88 7.03 -4.11
CA ALA A 49 2.20 7.56 -3.77
C ALA A 49 2.14 9.05 -3.41
N THR A 50 1.46 9.86 -4.23
CA THR A 50 1.29 11.29 -3.96
C THR A 50 0.53 11.55 -2.67
N ALA A 51 -0.56 10.81 -2.42
CA ALA A 51 -1.32 10.91 -1.18
C ALA A 51 -0.48 10.52 0.05
N GLY A 52 0.31 9.43 -0.05
CA GLY A 52 1.21 9.00 1.02
C GLY A 52 2.25 10.07 1.37
N VAL A 53 2.88 10.68 0.35
CA VAL A 53 3.82 11.79 0.55
C VAL A 53 3.13 13.00 1.18
N ALA A 54 1.93 13.37 0.70
CA ALA A 54 1.17 14.48 1.26
C ALA A 54 0.82 14.25 2.75
N LEU A 55 0.41 13.04 3.12
CA LEU A 55 0.15 12.68 4.52
C LEU A 55 1.41 12.76 5.38
N LEU A 56 2.54 12.25 4.89
CA LEU A 56 3.82 12.36 5.59
C LEU A 56 4.24 13.83 5.79
N LEU A 57 3.96 14.71 4.82
CA LEU A 57 4.20 16.15 4.94
C LEU A 57 3.28 16.85 5.94
N LEU A 58 2.04 16.37 6.12
CA LEU A 58 1.09 16.94 7.08
C LEU A 58 1.36 16.51 8.53
N VAL A 59 1.84 15.28 8.72
CA VAL A 59 2.13 14.70 10.04
C VAL A 59 3.53 15.09 10.53
N ARG A 60 4.44 15.42 9.61
CA ARG A 60 5.80 15.85 9.90
C ARG A 60 5.88 17.33 10.24
#